data_AF-A0AAD7LL66-F1
#
_entry.id   AF-A0AAD7LL66-F1
#
_cell.length_a   1.000
_cell.length_b   1.000
_cell.length_c   1.000
_cell.angle_alpha   90.00
_cell.angle_beta   90.00
_cell.angle_gamma   90.00
#
_symmetry.space_group_name_H-M   'P 1'
#
loop_
_entity.id
_entity.type
_entity.pdbx_description
1 polymer ?
#
loop_
_entity_poly.entity_id
_entity_poly.type
_entity_poly.pdbx_seq_one_letter_code
_entity_poly.pdbx_strand_id
1 'polypeptide(L)'
;MHPSISAFPNREFYDEKISNAPNVRQKSYKQSFLRGNMFGSYSFINVARGKEDYGHGHSLRNMVEVATVSEIIARLHKEYNSRKRKISIGVISPYNSQVSEIQEEVKRYTMHSDSDFSLSVRSVDGFQGGEEDIIIISTVRCNEDGKLGFLSSRQRTNVALTRARYCLWVLGSAETLTKRDSIWKVLVLNAMEMNCFHDADDDENMAQAIDDALLKIDLDKPEPDPLSKAFSSLSLHATAARSSSKKGGRHFMENSIRKPKW
;
A
#
# COMPACT_ATOMS: atom_id res chain seq x y z
N MET A 1 23.53 5.67 -4.90
CA MET A 1 22.13 5.47 -5.29
C MET A 1 22.05 5.14 -6.77
N HIS A 2 21.28 4.12 -7.12
CA HIS A 2 21.02 3.73 -8.51
C HIS A 2 20.34 4.87 -9.30
N PRO A 3 20.69 5.14 -10.58
CA PRO A 3 20.15 6.27 -11.34
C PRO A 3 18.62 6.32 -11.45
N SER A 4 17.94 5.17 -11.48
CA SER A 4 16.47 5.13 -11.50
C SER A 4 15.82 5.65 -10.21
N ILE A 5 16.54 5.57 -9.09
CA ILE A 5 16.07 6.06 -7.80
C ILE A 5 16.35 7.57 -7.70
N SER A 6 17.55 8.00 -8.11
CA SER A 6 17.96 9.41 -7.97
C SER A 6 17.27 10.35 -8.95
N ALA A 7 16.76 9.85 -10.07
CA ALA A 7 16.12 10.65 -11.12
C ALA A 7 14.95 11.50 -10.58
N PHE A 8 14.00 10.88 -9.88
CA PHE A 8 12.83 11.59 -9.37
C PHE A 8 13.22 12.64 -8.31
N PRO A 9 13.98 12.32 -7.24
CA PRO A 9 14.36 13.35 -6.28
C PRO A 9 15.19 14.47 -6.89
N ASN A 10 16.10 14.17 -7.82
CA ASN A 10 16.91 15.18 -8.48
C ASN A 10 16.06 16.19 -9.26
N ARG A 11 15.10 15.71 -10.04
CA ARG A 11 14.17 16.57 -10.79
C ARG A 11 13.30 17.39 -9.86
N GLU A 12 12.70 16.76 -8.85
CA GLU A 12 11.67 17.41 -8.05
C GLU A 12 12.26 18.30 -6.93
N PHE A 13 13.32 17.89 -6.25
CA PHE A 13 13.84 18.61 -5.08
C PHE A 13 15.12 19.42 -5.34
N TYR A 14 15.80 19.21 -6.47
CA TYR A 14 17.13 19.77 -6.71
C TYR A 14 17.31 20.43 -8.08
N ASP A 15 16.23 20.68 -8.83
CA ASP A 15 16.27 21.31 -10.17
C ASP A 15 17.27 20.65 -11.13
N GLU A 16 17.40 19.32 -11.07
CA GLU A 16 18.36 18.53 -11.85
C GLU A 16 19.84 18.85 -11.61
N LYS A 17 20.18 19.56 -10.52
CA LYS A 17 21.55 19.99 -10.20
C LYS A 17 22.45 18.88 -9.65
N ILE A 18 21.90 17.71 -9.29
CA ILE A 18 22.70 16.58 -8.78
C ILE A 18 23.10 15.67 -9.94
N SER A 19 24.38 15.30 -9.99
CA SER A 19 24.92 14.38 -11.00
C SER A 19 25.16 12.98 -10.43
N ASN A 20 24.82 11.95 -11.22
CA ASN A 20 25.16 10.57 -10.91
C ASN A 20 26.64 10.28 -11.21
N ALA A 21 27.37 9.77 -10.22
CA ALA A 21 28.77 9.36 -10.39
C ALA A 21 28.94 8.22 -11.42
N PRO A 22 30.10 8.08 -12.08
CA PRO A 22 30.29 7.07 -13.13
C PRO A 22 30.11 5.63 -12.67
N ASN A 23 30.48 5.32 -11.43
CA ASN A 23 30.37 3.96 -10.86
C ASN A 23 28.92 3.47 -10.80
N VAL A 24 27.96 4.33 -10.45
CA VAL A 24 26.55 3.93 -10.32
C VAL A 24 25.85 3.67 -11.66
N ARG A 25 26.50 4.01 -12.78
CA ARG A 25 26.00 3.76 -14.14
C ARG A 25 26.51 2.43 -14.71
N GLN A 26 27.47 1.78 -14.04
CA GLN A 26 28.04 0.53 -14.51
C GLN A 26 27.08 -0.64 -14.29
N LYS A 27 27.08 -1.62 -15.20
CA LYS A 27 26.24 -2.84 -15.08
C LYS A 27 26.52 -3.61 -13.78
N SER A 28 27.76 -3.60 -13.30
CA SER A 28 28.19 -4.22 -12.04
C SER A 28 27.57 -3.59 -10.79
N TYR A 29 27.12 -2.33 -10.87
CA TYR A 29 26.44 -1.65 -9.77
C TYR A 29 24.99 -2.11 -9.61
N LYS A 30 24.36 -2.62 -10.69
CA LYS A 30 22.98 -3.10 -10.65
C LYS A 30 22.91 -4.36 -9.78
N GLN A 31 22.14 -4.28 -8.70
CA GLN A 31 21.84 -5.41 -7.83
C GLN A 31 20.38 -5.84 -8.04
N SER A 32 20.14 -7.15 -8.02
CA SER A 32 18.80 -7.74 -7.92
C SER A 32 18.75 -8.58 -6.66
N PHE A 33 17.77 -8.31 -5.80
CA PHE A 33 17.60 -8.99 -4.52
C PHE A 33 16.41 -9.95 -4.54
N LEU A 34 15.34 -9.60 -5.25
CA LEU A 34 14.23 -10.48 -5.58
C LEU A 34 14.05 -10.57 -7.10
N ARG A 35 13.44 -11.67 -7.56
CA ARG A 35 13.05 -11.86 -8.97
C ARG A 35 11.70 -11.19 -9.24
N GLY A 36 11.49 -10.77 -10.48
CA GLY A 36 10.24 -10.14 -10.94
C GLY A 36 10.38 -8.64 -11.14
N ASN A 37 9.60 -8.09 -12.08
CA ASN A 37 9.68 -6.67 -12.44
C ASN A 37 9.26 -5.75 -11.29
N MET A 38 8.35 -6.22 -10.42
CA MET A 38 7.91 -5.52 -9.22
C MET A 38 9.06 -5.16 -8.26
N PHE A 39 10.15 -5.94 -8.26
CA PHE A 39 11.29 -5.75 -7.35
C PHE A 39 12.52 -5.17 -8.07
N GLY A 40 12.27 -4.24 -9.00
CA GLY A 40 13.30 -3.47 -9.68
C GLY A 40 14.06 -2.49 -8.76
N SER A 41 14.94 -1.67 -9.33
CA SER A 41 15.68 -0.67 -8.56
C SER A 41 14.80 0.45 -8.04
N TYR A 42 13.70 0.76 -8.73
CA TYR A 42 12.67 1.68 -8.27
C TYR A 42 11.32 1.08 -8.64
N SER A 43 10.42 0.98 -7.65
CA SER A 43 9.06 0.49 -7.85
C SER A 43 8.08 1.23 -6.95
N PHE A 44 6.91 1.55 -7.50
CA PHE A 44 5.71 1.83 -6.73
C PHE A 44 4.82 0.58 -6.76
N ILE A 45 4.55 0.01 -5.60
CA ILE A 45 3.73 -1.17 -5.40
C ILE A 45 2.40 -0.71 -4.81
N ASN A 46 1.36 -0.71 -5.65
CA ASN A 46 0.02 -0.33 -5.27
C ASN A 46 -0.59 -1.38 -4.36
N VAL A 47 -1.05 -0.95 -3.18
CA VAL A 47 -1.79 -1.78 -2.23
C VAL A 47 -3.24 -1.32 -2.26
N ALA A 48 -3.96 -1.71 -3.33
CA ALA A 48 -5.30 -1.21 -3.63
C ALA A 48 -6.31 -1.50 -2.50
N ARG A 49 -6.20 -2.67 -1.88
CA ARG A 49 -7.10 -3.17 -0.83
C ARG A 49 -6.67 -2.75 0.59
N GLY A 50 -5.74 -1.79 0.70
CA GLY A 50 -5.29 -1.24 1.98
C GLY A 50 -6.45 -0.67 2.80
N LYS A 51 -6.35 -0.75 4.12
CA LYS A 51 -7.34 -0.15 5.04
C LYS A 51 -6.59 0.62 6.13
N GLU A 52 -6.75 1.94 6.16
CA GLU A 52 -6.19 2.76 7.24
C GLU A 52 -7.11 2.72 8.47
N ASP A 53 -6.53 2.48 9.65
CA ASP A 53 -7.20 2.61 10.94
C ASP A 53 -6.27 3.24 11.98
N TYR A 54 -6.76 3.40 13.21
CA TYR A 54 -5.98 3.92 14.32
C TYR A 54 -5.47 2.78 15.20
N GLY A 55 -4.15 2.71 15.37
CA GLY A 55 -3.51 1.84 16.36
C GLY A 55 -3.39 2.51 17.72
N HIS A 56 -2.42 2.05 18.52
CA HIS A 56 -2.12 2.63 19.82
C HIS A 56 -1.76 4.13 19.73
N GLY A 57 -2.25 4.92 20.70
CA GLY A 57 -1.95 6.35 20.76
C GLY A 57 -2.56 7.18 19.63
N HIS A 58 -3.61 6.68 18.96
CA HIS A 58 -4.28 7.33 17.82
C HIS A 58 -3.35 7.66 16.65
N SER A 59 -2.26 6.89 16.48
CA SER A 59 -1.42 6.97 15.28
C SER A 59 -1.93 5.97 14.24
N LEU A 60 -1.82 6.34 12.96
CA LEU A 60 -2.38 5.54 11.86
C LEU A 60 -1.55 4.28 11.61
N ARG A 61 -2.23 3.22 11.18
CA ARG A 61 -1.62 2.00 10.66
C ARG A 61 -2.46 1.45 9.51
N ASN A 62 -1.90 0.49 8.78
CA ASN A 62 -2.55 -0.22 7.70
C ASN A 62 -2.00 -1.65 7.67
N MET A 63 -2.74 -2.59 8.26
CA MET A 63 -2.30 -3.97 8.44
C MET A 63 -2.13 -4.74 7.13
N VAL A 64 -2.79 -4.30 6.05
CA VAL A 64 -2.58 -4.86 4.71
C VAL A 64 -1.19 -4.47 4.18
N GLU A 65 -0.77 -3.21 4.35
CA GLU A 65 0.61 -2.80 4.06
C GLU A 65 1.61 -3.51 4.98
N VAL A 66 1.30 -3.77 6.26
CA VAL A 66 2.15 -4.55 7.17
C VAL A 66 2.40 -5.95 6.61
N ALA A 67 1.34 -6.66 6.21
CA ALA A 67 1.45 -8.00 5.64
C ALA A 67 2.26 -8.00 4.33
N THR A 68 2.01 -7.01 3.46
CA THR A 68 2.74 -6.78 2.21
C THR A 68 4.25 -6.58 2.48
N VAL A 69 4.62 -5.73 3.45
CA VAL A 69 6.02 -5.52 3.85
C VAL A 69 6.64 -6.80 4.41
N SER A 70 5.92 -7.50 5.29
CA SER A 70 6.39 -8.74 5.92
C SER A 70 6.71 -9.83 4.90
N GLU A 71 5.85 -9.99 3.89
CA GLU A 71 6.07 -10.96 2.81
C GLU A 71 7.33 -10.64 2.00
N ILE A 72 7.54 -9.35 1.66
CA ILE A 72 8.77 -8.92 0.99
C ILE A 72 10.01 -9.26 1.82
N ILE A 73 9.98 -9.00 3.12
CA ILE A 73 11.10 -9.30 4.03
C ILE A 73 11.32 -10.80 4.14
N ALA A 74 10.25 -11.60 4.22
CA ALA A 74 10.35 -13.06 4.24
C ALA A 74 11.07 -13.60 3.01
N ARG A 75 10.72 -13.09 1.82
CA ARG A 75 11.37 -13.45 0.56
C ARG A 75 12.83 -12.99 0.51
N LEU A 76 13.13 -11.77 0.98
CA LEU A 76 14.51 -11.28 1.06
C LEU A 76 15.37 -12.14 1.98
N HIS A 77 14.85 -12.52 3.15
CA HIS A 77 15.54 -13.40 4.08
C HIS A 77 15.75 -14.81 3.49
N LYS A 78 14.78 -15.33 2.73
CA LYS A 78 14.92 -16.61 2.00
C LYS A 78 16.03 -16.53 0.94
N GLU A 79 16.05 -15.49 0.12
CA GLU A 79 17.11 -15.26 -0.87
C GLU A 79 18.47 -15.08 -0.19
N TYR A 80 18.54 -14.32 0.91
CA TYR A 80 19.73 -14.19 1.74
C TYR A 80 20.26 -15.55 2.20
N ASN A 81 19.40 -16.41 2.77
CA ASN A 81 19.83 -17.72 3.22
C ASN A 81 20.33 -18.62 2.10
N SER A 82 19.82 -18.45 0.88
CA SER A 82 20.28 -19.23 -0.28
C SER A 82 21.60 -18.74 -0.88
N ARG A 83 21.89 -17.43 -0.86
CA ARG A 83 23.06 -16.84 -1.54
C ARG A 83 24.16 -16.35 -0.61
N LYS A 84 23.82 -16.13 0.67
CA LYS A 84 24.70 -15.53 1.70
C LYS A 84 25.37 -14.23 1.24
N ARG A 85 24.65 -13.42 0.46
CA ARG A 85 25.10 -12.09 0.06
C ARG A 85 24.70 -11.08 1.13
N LYS A 86 25.68 -10.33 1.64
CA LYS A 86 25.45 -9.22 2.54
C LYS A 86 24.36 -8.28 2.00
N ILE A 87 23.41 -7.94 2.85
CA ILE A 87 22.25 -7.12 2.52
C ILE A 87 21.82 -6.29 3.72
N SER A 88 21.48 -5.04 3.46
CA SER A 88 20.94 -4.14 4.45
C SER A 88 19.58 -3.57 4.00
N ILE A 89 18.58 -3.64 4.87
CA ILE A 89 17.18 -3.33 4.57
C ILE A 89 16.68 -2.30 5.57
N GLY A 90 16.11 -1.21 5.07
CA GLY A 90 15.39 -0.23 5.88
C GLY A 90 13.92 -0.19 5.50
N VAL A 91 13.04 -0.32 6.48
CA VAL A 91 11.61 -0.03 6.32
C VAL A 91 11.32 1.31 6.98
N ILE A 92 10.71 2.20 6.21
CA ILE A 92 10.38 3.55 6.63
C ILE A 92 8.86 3.73 6.58
N SER A 93 8.29 4.26 7.65
CA SER A 93 6.88 4.67 7.67
C SER A 93 6.69 6.01 8.39
N PRO A 94 5.75 6.86 7.98
CA PRO A 94 5.50 8.13 8.65
C PRO A 94 4.78 8.01 10.00
N TYR A 95 4.21 6.85 10.33
CA TYR A 95 3.38 6.66 11.53
C TYR A 95 3.98 5.66 12.50
N ASN A 96 4.11 6.05 13.78
CA ASN A 96 4.71 5.19 14.81
C ASN A 96 3.93 3.89 15.04
N SER A 97 2.59 3.89 14.95
CA SER A 97 1.83 2.64 15.05
C SER A 97 2.22 1.69 13.93
N GLN A 98 2.26 2.15 12.67
CA GLN A 98 2.74 1.33 11.57
C GLN A 98 4.16 0.78 11.79
N VAL A 99 5.09 1.61 12.30
CA VAL A 99 6.45 1.18 12.63
C VAL A 99 6.41 0.03 13.64
N SER A 100 5.64 0.16 14.72
CA SER A 100 5.51 -0.88 15.75
C SER A 100 4.87 -2.17 15.21
N GLU A 101 3.82 -2.07 14.41
CA GLU A 101 3.17 -3.26 13.81
C GLU A 101 4.13 -4.01 12.89
N ILE A 102 4.86 -3.29 12.03
CA ILE A 102 5.86 -3.92 11.15
C ILE A 102 6.97 -4.55 11.99
N GLN A 103 7.47 -3.87 13.03
CA GLN A 103 8.51 -4.41 13.92
C GLN A 103 8.11 -5.72 14.56
N GLU A 104 6.88 -5.83 15.07
CA GLU A 104 6.41 -7.06 15.71
C GLU A 104 6.23 -8.18 14.67
N GLU A 105 5.64 -7.87 13.50
CA GLU A 105 5.42 -8.86 12.44
C GLU A 105 6.74 -9.46 11.89
N VAL A 106 7.80 -8.65 11.82
CA VAL A 106 9.09 -9.04 11.22
C VAL A 106 10.15 -9.42 12.25
N LYS A 107 9.79 -9.40 13.54
CA LYS A 107 10.69 -9.62 14.68
C LYS A 107 11.55 -10.87 14.57
N ARG A 108 10.99 -11.96 14.03
CA ARG A 108 11.73 -13.22 13.81
C ARG A 108 13.00 -13.04 12.95
N TYR A 109 13.01 -12.03 12.07
CA TYR A 109 14.14 -11.69 11.20
C TYR A 109 15.15 -10.74 11.85
N THR A 110 14.84 -10.16 13.00
CA THR A 110 15.71 -9.25 13.75
C THR A 110 16.22 -9.86 15.06
N MET A 111 15.67 -10.99 15.51
CA MET A 111 16.01 -11.64 16.78
C MET A 111 17.42 -12.24 16.82
N HIS A 112 17.95 -12.70 15.68
CA HIS A 112 19.29 -13.24 15.58
C HIS A 112 20.17 -12.25 14.84
N SER A 113 21.24 -11.79 15.49
CA SER A 113 22.20 -10.90 14.85
C SER A 113 23.04 -11.67 13.85
N ASP A 114 22.77 -11.48 12.56
CA ASP A 114 23.66 -11.86 11.47
C ASP A 114 24.26 -10.58 10.90
N SER A 115 25.59 -10.44 10.92
CA SER A 115 26.26 -9.23 10.44
C SER A 115 26.05 -8.98 8.93
N ASP A 116 25.66 -10.01 8.19
CA ASP A 116 25.43 -9.93 6.75
C ASP A 116 23.94 -9.79 6.38
N PHE A 117 23.02 -9.85 7.35
CA PHE A 117 21.60 -9.53 7.15
C PHE A 117 21.14 -8.53 8.20
N SER A 118 21.05 -7.25 7.82
CA SER A 118 20.54 -6.21 8.72
C SER A 118 19.17 -5.71 8.26
N LEU A 119 18.22 -5.67 9.19
CA LEU A 119 16.89 -5.13 8.98
C LEU A 119 16.60 -4.07 10.05
N SER A 120 16.25 -2.87 9.61
CA SER A 120 15.81 -1.78 10.48
C SER A 120 14.41 -1.30 10.07
N VAL A 121 13.54 -1.04 11.04
CA VAL A 121 12.19 -0.50 10.82
C VAL A 121 12.06 0.74 11.68
N ARG A 122 11.90 1.91 11.06
CA ARG A 122 11.92 3.21 11.76
C ARG A 122 10.98 4.21 11.13
N SER A 123 10.70 5.29 11.85
CA SER A 123 10.06 6.46 11.28
C SER A 123 11.00 7.23 10.35
N VAL A 124 10.46 8.11 9.51
CA VAL A 124 11.28 8.98 8.63
C VAL A 124 12.31 9.78 9.43
N ASP A 125 11.89 10.37 10.56
CA ASP A 125 12.76 11.18 11.41
C ASP A 125 13.85 10.31 12.09
N GLY A 126 13.55 9.04 12.38
CA GLY A 126 14.51 8.06 12.93
C GLY A 126 15.52 7.50 11.91
N PHE A 127 15.38 7.84 10.61
CA PHE A 127 16.26 7.40 9.53
C PHE A 127 17.28 8.45 9.08
N GLN A 128 17.47 9.54 9.84
CA GLN A 128 18.36 10.62 9.47
C GLN A 128 19.83 10.15 9.47
N GLY A 129 20.52 10.32 8.33
CA GLY A 129 21.97 10.06 8.20
C GLY A 129 22.39 8.63 7.84
N GLY A 130 21.46 7.68 7.78
CA GLY A 130 21.72 6.32 7.28
C GLY A 130 21.37 6.14 5.80
N GLU A 131 21.96 5.14 5.15
CA GLU A 131 21.54 4.59 3.86
C GLU A 131 21.51 3.06 3.93
N GLU A 132 20.62 2.43 3.17
CA GLU A 132 20.51 0.96 3.10
C GLU A 132 20.53 0.48 1.66
N ASP A 133 20.91 -0.79 1.46
CA ASP A 133 20.89 -1.41 0.13
C ASP A 133 19.49 -1.41 -0.47
N ILE A 134 18.48 -1.72 0.36
CA ILE A 134 17.06 -1.68 0.02
C ILE A 134 16.30 -0.80 1.00
N ILE A 135 15.45 0.09 0.50
CA ILE A 135 14.46 0.81 1.30
C ILE A 135 13.07 0.43 0.85
N ILE A 136 12.22 0.12 1.83
CA ILE A 136 10.79 -0.11 1.67
C ILE A 136 10.07 1.04 2.39
N ILE A 137 9.23 1.79 1.69
CA ILE A 137 8.42 2.86 2.29
C ILE A 137 6.97 2.39 2.38
N SER A 138 6.42 2.28 3.58
CA SER A 138 4.98 2.08 3.80
C SER A 138 4.32 3.45 4.02
N THR A 139 3.45 3.85 3.09
CA THR A 139 2.79 5.16 3.12
C THR A 139 1.57 5.20 4.03
N VAL A 140 0.97 4.04 4.34
CA VAL A 140 -0.17 3.83 5.25
C VAL A 140 -1.50 4.36 4.73
N ARG A 141 -1.50 5.55 4.11
CA ARG A 141 -2.72 6.27 3.78
C ARG A 141 -3.55 5.53 2.73
N CYS A 142 -4.79 5.20 3.10
CA CYS A 142 -5.80 4.64 2.23
C CYS A 142 -7.18 5.20 2.62
N ASN A 143 -7.60 6.29 1.99
CA ASN A 143 -8.86 6.97 2.29
C ASN A 143 -9.45 7.70 1.07
N GLU A 144 -10.78 7.79 1.03
CA GLU A 144 -11.52 8.35 -0.10
C GLU A 144 -11.26 9.85 -0.31
N ASP A 145 -10.91 10.57 0.76
CA ASP A 145 -10.68 12.02 0.77
C ASP A 145 -9.32 12.42 0.17
N GLY A 146 -8.39 11.49 -0.05
CA GLY A 146 -7.02 11.80 -0.48
C GLY A 146 -6.19 12.53 0.57
N LYS A 147 -6.50 12.35 1.86
CA LYS A 147 -5.75 12.97 2.96
C LYS A 147 -4.39 12.29 3.07
N LEU A 148 -3.33 13.10 3.04
CA LEU A 148 -1.94 12.64 3.13
C LEU A 148 -1.36 12.76 4.54
N GLY A 149 -1.82 13.73 5.33
CA GLY A 149 -1.31 13.95 6.69
C GLY A 149 0.21 14.16 6.68
N PHE A 150 0.95 13.32 7.41
CA PHE A 150 2.40 13.43 7.57
C PHE A 150 3.18 13.32 6.25
N LEU A 151 2.63 12.60 5.26
CA LEU A 151 3.22 12.47 3.92
C LEU A 151 3.27 13.80 3.15
N SER A 152 2.53 14.84 3.57
CA SER A 152 2.55 16.15 2.91
C SER A 152 3.88 16.90 3.03
N SER A 153 4.76 16.50 3.96
CA SER A 153 6.07 17.13 4.11
C SER A 153 7.01 16.80 2.95
N ARG A 154 7.35 17.83 2.17
CA ARG A 154 8.30 17.74 1.05
C ARG A 154 9.70 17.31 1.52
N GLN A 155 10.18 17.85 2.64
CA GLN A 155 11.50 17.53 3.19
C GLN A 155 11.59 16.07 3.62
N ARG A 156 10.58 15.58 4.35
CA ARG A 156 10.54 14.18 4.82
C ARG A 156 10.42 13.19 3.66
N THR A 157 9.64 13.55 2.64
CA THR A 157 9.56 12.76 1.40
C THR A 157 10.93 12.64 0.75
N ASN A 158 11.65 13.76 0.57
CA ASN A 158 12.99 13.73 0.01
C ASN A 158 13.97 12.89 0.85
N VAL A 159 13.93 13.02 2.18
CA VAL A 159 14.75 12.17 3.07
C VAL A 159 14.45 10.70 2.83
N ALA A 160 13.19 10.28 2.88
CA ALA A 160 12.81 8.87 2.73
C ALA A 160 13.20 8.29 1.37
N LEU A 161 12.92 9.00 0.27
CA LEU A 161 13.25 8.56 -1.09
C LEU A 161 14.75 8.46 -1.34
N THR A 162 15.57 9.20 -0.58
CA THR A 162 17.03 9.24 -0.77
C THR A 162 17.82 8.28 0.13
N ARG A 163 17.14 7.40 0.88
CA ARG A 163 17.82 6.44 1.77
C ARG A 163 18.33 5.19 1.05
N ALA A 164 17.86 4.92 -0.17
CA ALA A 164 18.16 3.67 -0.89
C ALA A 164 19.43 3.74 -1.74
N ARG A 165 20.27 2.71 -1.67
CA ARG A 165 21.44 2.55 -2.54
C ARG A 165 21.08 1.85 -3.85
N TYR A 166 20.40 0.71 -3.80
CA TYR A 166 20.15 -0.15 -4.97
C TYR A 166 18.67 -0.34 -5.31
N CYS A 167 17.81 -0.49 -4.31
CA CYS A 167 16.37 -0.70 -4.49
C CYS A 167 15.53 0.22 -3.59
N LEU A 168 14.57 0.92 -4.19
CA LEU A 168 13.54 1.68 -3.49
C LEU A 168 12.17 1.13 -3.87
N TRP A 169 11.44 0.59 -2.90
CA TRP A 169 10.08 0.07 -3.09
C TRP A 169 9.09 0.87 -2.23
N VAL A 170 8.17 1.57 -2.88
CA VAL A 170 7.16 2.39 -2.21
C VAL A 170 5.84 1.63 -2.23
N LEU A 171 5.26 1.37 -1.06
CA LEU A 171 3.99 0.68 -0.88
C LEU A 171 2.92 1.68 -0.46
N GLY A 172 1.78 1.67 -1.14
CA GLY A 172 0.68 2.58 -0.82
C GLY A 172 -0.54 2.50 -1.71
N SER A 173 -1.60 3.17 -1.30
CA SER A 173 -2.80 3.34 -2.13
C SER A 173 -2.57 4.39 -3.22
N ALA A 174 -2.40 3.95 -4.47
CA ALA A 174 -2.28 4.86 -5.61
C ALA A 174 -3.50 5.78 -5.72
N GLU A 175 -4.70 5.27 -5.44
CA GLU A 175 -5.94 6.05 -5.45
C GLU A 175 -5.86 7.22 -4.46
N THR A 176 -5.46 6.96 -3.21
CA THR A 176 -5.37 7.98 -2.16
C THR A 176 -4.28 9.01 -2.50
N LEU A 177 -3.11 8.54 -2.93
CA LEU A 177 -1.94 9.39 -3.18
C LEU A 177 -2.09 10.30 -4.42
N THR A 178 -2.91 9.90 -5.40
CA THR A 178 -3.13 10.66 -6.64
C THR A 178 -4.35 11.58 -6.58
N LYS A 179 -5.20 11.45 -5.56
CA LYS A 179 -6.47 12.19 -5.43
C LYS A 179 -6.29 13.71 -5.32
N ARG A 180 -5.19 14.17 -4.70
CA ARG A 180 -4.88 15.59 -4.49
C ARG A 180 -3.53 15.95 -5.08
N ASP A 181 -3.39 17.21 -5.49
CA ASP A 181 -2.12 17.73 -5.97
C ASP A 181 -1.08 17.73 -4.83
N SER A 182 -0.04 16.93 -5.05
CA SER A 182 1.02 16.68 -4.07
C SER A 182 2.23 16.07 -4.77
N ILE A 183 3.38 16.07 -4.09
CA ILE A 183 4.57 15.37 -4.60
C ILE A 183 4.34 13.86 -4.76
N TRP A 184 3.46 13.26 -3.96
CA TRP A 184 3.13 11.84 -4.05
C TRP A 184 2.31 11.51 -5.30
N LYS A 185 1.40 12.40 -5.72
CA LYS A 185 0.72 12.27 -7.02
C LYS A 185 1.73 12.26 -8.17
N VAL A 186 2.69 13.20 -8.16
CA VAL A 186 3.74 13.26 -9.19
C VAL A 186 4.61 12.00 -9.16
N LEU A 187 4.94 11.49 -7.96
CA LEU A 187 5.70 10.26 -7.79
C LEU A 187 4.98 9.04 -8.39
N VAL A 188 3.70 8.85 -8.09
CA VAL A 188 2.91 7.72 -8.61
C VAL A 188 2.79 7.78 -10.13
N LEU A 189 2.47 8.97 -10.67
CA LEU A 189 2.37 9.17 -12.12
C LEU A 189 3.71 8.94 -12.82
N ASN A 190 4.82 9.36 -12.22
CA ASN A 190 6.15 9.08 -12.75
C ASN A 190 6.48 7.59 -12.73
N ALA A 191 6.11 6.86 -11.67
CA ALA A 191 6.28 5.40 -11.64
C ALA A 191 5.49 4.71 -12.76
N MET A 192 4.27 5.17 -13.05
CA MET A 192 3.47 4.67 -14.19
C MET A 192 4.15 4.94 -15.53
N GLU A 193 4.60 6.18 -15.77
CA GLU A 193 5.31 6.59 -16.99
C GLU A 193 6.59 5.76 -17.23
N MET A 194 7.31 5.45 -16.15
CA MET A 194 8.57 4.71 -16.20
C MET A 194 8.40 3.18 -16.22
N ASN A 195 7.17 2.66 -16.27
CA ASN A 195 6.84 1.22 -16.16
C ASN A 195 7.38 0.58 -14.85
N CYS A 196 7.35 1.35 -13.76
CA CYS A 196 7.75 0.94 -12.42
C CYS A 196 6.57 0.90 -11.44
N PHE A 197 5.34 1.02 -11.95
CA PHE A 197 4.11 0.86 -11.18
C PHE A 197 3.61 -0.58 -11.29
N HIS A 198 3.30 -1.19 -10.15
CA HIS A 198 2.85 -2.59 -10.07
C HIS A 198 1.71 -2.70 -9.05
N ASP A 199 0.77 -3.61 -9.27
CA ASP A 199 -0.21 -3.95 -8.23
C ASP A 199 0.32 -5.09 -7.35
N ALA A 200 0.16 -4.96 -6.03
CA ALA A 200 0.56 -6.02 -5.11
C ALA A 200 -0.24 -7.30 -5.37
N ASP A 201 -1.50 -7.19 -5.77
CA ASP A 201 -2.38 -8.34 -6.05
C ASP A 201 -1.96 -9.13 -7.30
N ASP A 202 -1.06 -8.60 -8.14
CA ASP A 202 -0.51 -9.32 -9.30
C ASP A 202 0.55 -10.39 -8.92
N ASP A 203 1.08 -10.37 -7.68
CA ASP A 203 1.99 -11.40 -7.16
C ASP A 203 1.22 -12.33 -6.22
N GLU A 204 1.20 -13.63 -6.52
CA GLU A 204 0.40 -14.63 -5.78
C GLU A 204 0.71 -14.68 -4.27
N ASN A 205 1.97 -14.52 -3.87
CA ASN A 205 2.32 -14.56 -2.44
C ASN A 205 1.84 -13.29 -1.73
N MET A 206 1.93 -12.15 -2.43
CA MET A 206 1.44 -10.86 -1.91
C MET A 206 -0.09 -10.86 -1.81
N ALA A 207 -0.79 -11.35 -2.84
CA ALA A 207 -2.24 -11.49 -2.85
C ALA A 207 -2.74 -12.36 -1.68
N GLN A 208 -2.08 -13.50 -1.44
CA GLN A 208 -2.41 -14.37 -0.30
C GLN A 208 -2.16 -13.66 1.05
N ALA A 209 -1.03 -12.96 1.21
CA ALA A 209 -0.73 -12.21 2.42
C ALA A 209 -1.75 -11.09 2.68
N ILE A 210 -2.23 -10.43 1.62
CA ILE A 210 -3.28 -9.41 1.68
C ILE A 210 -4.62 -10.05 2.11
N ASP A 211 -5.00 -11.18 1.52
CA ASP A 211 -6.24 -11.89 1.87
C ASP A 211 -6.24 -12.33 3.34
N ASP A 212 -5.13 -12.91 3.82
CA ASP A 212 -4.97 -13.31 5.21
C ASP A 212 -5.07 -12.11 6.18
N ALA A 213 -4.49 -10.96 5.80
CA ALA A 213 -4.58 -9.74 6.59
C ALA A 213 -6.02 -9.21 6.64
N LEU A 214 -6.72 -9.19 5.50
CA LEU A 214 -8.11 -8.75 5.42
C LEU A 214 -9.05 -9.65 6.24
N LEU A 215 -8.83 -10.97 6.20
CA LEU A 215 -9.58 -11.92 7.02
C LEU A 215 -9.37 -11.65 8.52
N LYS A 216 -8.13 -11.42 8.97
CA LYS A 216 -7.85 -11.07 10.37
C LYS A 216 -8.56 -9.77 10.79
N ILE A 217 -8.49 -8.74 9.95
CA ILE A 217 -9.17 -7.45 10.21
C ILE A 217 -10.67 -7.65 10.35
N ASP A 218 -11.29 -8.48 9.52
CA ASP A 218 -12.73 -8.72 9.57
C ASP A 218 -13.13 -9.58 10.79
N LEU A 219 -12.27 -10.49 11.25
CA LEU A 219 -12.48 -11.27 12.48
C LEU A 219 -12.33 -10.45 13.77
N ASP A 220 -11.47 -9.42 13.77
CA ASP A 220 -11.23 -8.55 14.92
C ASP A 220 -12.30 -7.45 15.08
N LYS A 221 -13.24 -7.32 14.15
CA LYS A 221 -14.37 -6.39 14.31
C LYS A 221 -15.26 -6.86 15.45
N PRO A 222 -15.58 -5.98 16.43
CA PRO A 222 -16.53 -6.33 17.47
C PRO A 222 -17.86 -6.75 16.83
N GLU A 223 -18.49 -7.80 17.36
CA GLU A 223 -19.82 -8.20 16.88
C GLU A 223 -20.73 -6.96 16.86
N PRO A 224 -21.50 -6.74 15.78
CA PRO A 224 -22.43 -5.62 15.73
C PRO A 224 -23.38 -5.72 16.93
N ASP A 225 -23.56 -4.61 17.66
CA ASP A 225 -24.50 -4.50 18.77
C ASP A 225 -25.81 -5.21 18.39
N PRO A 226 -26.36 -6.09 19.25
CA PRO A 226 -27.64 -6.77 19.03
C PRO A 226 -28.73 -5.85 18.46
N LEU A 227 -28.76 -4.57 18.86
CA LEU A 227 -29.69 -3.58 18.32
C LEU A 227 -29.41 -3.26 16.84
N SER A 228 -28.15 -3.07 16.43
CA SER A 228 -27.79 -2.86 15.02
C SER A 228 -28.06 -4.10 14.15
N LYS A 229 -27.93 -5.30 14.72
CA LYS A 229 -28.29 -6.58 14.08
C LYS A 229 -29.82 -6.69 13.88
N ALA A 230 -30.61 -6.20 14.82
CA ALA A 230 -32.05 -6.09 14.70
C ALA A 230 -32.48 -5.05 13.65
N PHE A 231 -31.84 -3.87 13.60
CA PHE A 231 -32.15 -2.83 12.60
C PHE A 231 -31.79 -3.24 11.16
N SER A 232 -30.66 -3.92 10.96
CA SER A 232 -30.25 -4.44 9.65
C SER A 232 -31.18 -5.56 9.17
N SER A 233 -31.56 -6.49 10.04
CA SER A 233 -32.53 -7.55 9.71
C SER A 233 -33.94 -7.01 9.44
N LEU A 234 -34.40 -5.98 10.17
CA LEU A 234 -35.67 -5.28 9.89
C LEU A 234 -35.65 -4.53 8.56
N SER A 235 -34.53 -3.90 8.20
CA SER A 235 -34.37 -3.18 6.93
C SER A 235 -34.37 -4.12 5.71
N LEU A 236 -33.77 -5.31 5.85
CA LEU A 236 -33.82 -6.37 4.84
C LEU A 236 -35.25 -6.89 4.62
N HIS A 237 -36.02 -7.08 5.69
CA HIS A 237 -37.43 -7.52 5.59
C HIS A 237 -38.35 -6.42 5.00
N ALA A 238 -38.12 -5.14 5.32
CA ALA A 238 -38.88 -4.03 4.75
C ALA A 238 -38.65 -3.88 3.24
N THR A 239 -37.45 -4.22 2.75
CA THR A 239 -37.11 -4.19 1.32
C THR A 239 -37.73 -5.38 0.57
N ALA A 240 -37.79 -6.56 1.20
CA ALA A 240 -38.47 -7.74 0.66
C ALA A 240 -40.01 -7.60 0.62
N ALA A 241 -40.61 -6.91 1.59
CA ALA A 241 -42.06 -6.64 1.60
C ALA A 241 -42.50 -5.61 0.53
N ARG A 242 -41.57 -4.76 0.07
CA ARG A 242 -41.83 -3.77 -1.00
C ARG A 242 -41.76 -4.36 -2.41
N SER A 243 -41.10 -5.50 -2.60
CA SER A 243 -41.04 -6.19 -3.90
C SER A 243 -42.20 -7.16 -4.15
N SER A 244 -42.87 -7.63 -3.08
CA SER A 244 -44.04 -8.53 -3.16
C SER A 244 -45.38 -7.80 -3.38
N SER A 245 -45.46 -6.48 -3.22
CA SER A 245 -46.68 -5.68 -3.44
C SER A 245 -46.86 -5.16 -4.89
N LYS A 246 -45.97 -5.51 -5.84
CA LYS A 246 -46.06 -5.09 -7.26
C LYS A 246 -46.49 -6.17 -8.26
N LYS A 247 -46.90 -7.36 -7.81
CA LYS A 247 -47.45 -8.42 -8.67
C LYS A 247 -48.84 -8.86 -8.22
N GLY A 248 -49.87 -8.14 -8.65
CA GLY A 248 -51.26 -8.59 -8.46
C GLY A 248 -52.28 -7.52 -8.85
N GLY A 249 -52.75 -7.55 -10.10
CA GLY A 249 -53.93 -6.77 -10.49
C GLY A 249 -54.00 -6.33 -11.95
N ARG A 250 -54.13 -7.27 -12.89
CA ARG A 250 -54.86 -7.04 -14.15
C ARG A 250 -55.67 -8.29 -14.49
N HIS A 251 -56.99 -8.18 -14.46
CA HIS A 251 -57.94 -8.50 -15.56
C HIS A 251 -59.35 -8.69 -15.00
N PHE A 252 -60.31 -7.92 -15.54
CA PHE A 252 -61.61 -8.46 -15.91
C PHE A 252 -62.11 -7.73 -17.18
N MET A 253 -62.54 -8.55 -18.13
CA MET A 253 -63.03 -8.31 -19.49
C MET A 253 -64.44 -7.68 -19.50
N GLU A 254 -64.71 -6.72 -20.40
CA GLU A 254 -65.65 -6.84 -21.57
C GLU A 254 -67.13 -6.61 -21.15
N ASN A 255 -68.00 -5.84 -21.82
CA ASN A 255 -68.31 -5.81 -23.24
C ASN A 255 -69.34 -4.67 -23.56
N SER A 256 -69.37 -4.26 -24.83
CA SER A 256 -70.58 -3.89 -25.62
C SER A 256 -71.20 -2.48 -25.71
N ILE A 257 -71.08 -1.93 -26.94
CA ILE A 257 -72.12 -1.41 -27.87
C ILE A 257 -72.74 -0.01 -27.61
N ARG A 258 -72.41 0.97 -28.47
CA ARG A 258 -73.27 1.73 -29.44
C ARG A 258 -72.74 3.15 -29.73
N LYS A 259 -72.45 3.42 -31.00
CA LYS A 259 -72.50 4.76 -31.67
C LYS A 259 -73.95 5.34 -31.57
N PRO A 260 -74.31 6.60 -31.94
CA PRO A 260 -73.58 7.52 -32.84
C PRO A 260 -73.75 9.06 -32.62
N LYS A 261 -73.13 9.84 -33.53
CA LYS A 261 -73.56 11.17 -34.10
C LYS A 261 -73.57 12.38 -33.13
N TRP A 262 -73.00 13.56 -33.42
CA TRP A 262 -72.50 14.22 -34.64
C TRP A 262 -71.17 14.90 -34.34
#